data_AF-A0A7K4P2S7-F1
#
_entry.id   AF-A0A7K4P2S7-F1
#
_cell.length_a   1.000
_cell.length_b   1.000
_cell.length_c   1.000
_cell.angle_alpha   90.00
_cell.angle_beta   90.00
_cell.angle_gamma   90.00
#
_symmetry.space_group_name_H-M   'P 1'
#
loop_
_entity.id
_entity.type
_entity.pdbx_description
1 polymer ?
#
loop_
_entity_poly.entity_id
_entity_poly.type
_entity_poly.pdbx_seq_one_letter_code
_entity_poly.pdbx_strand_id
1 'polypeptide(L)'
;MRKLGTVDLEVLNLAIEKNGTFNENNLENSELKRFGVGKILDTLASLKDRKMISLNSDGSFSITDLAREILWSNNVPTWAKILRLLQIKSSTIVQIVDILRISEDKLVEDLEKLRKNQFVLMSPQRIEDKLVKVYEILPEGVDKIDRTEIDGFDNINFDKSKPVREILSLVNEIVKEIHDSQMDQSKKDSISEKLSKLKDKLEI
;
A
#
# COMPACT_ATOMS: atom_id res chain seq x y z
N MET A 1 -11.96 4.90 -0.01
CA MET A 1 -11.94 3.51 0.49
C MET A 1 -12.66 3.41 1.82
N ARG A 2 -13.47 2.36 2.04
CA ARG A 2 -13.99 2.08 3.40
C ARG A 2 -12.81 1.67 4.26
N LYS A 3 -12.17 2.62 4.94
CA LYS A 3 -10.96 2.38 5.74
C LYS A 3 -11.27 1.32 6.80
N LEU A 4 -10.49 0.25 6.78
CA LEU A 4 -10.50 -0.78 7.81
C LEU A 4 -9.60 -0.32 8.97
N GLY A 5 -10.07 -0.49 10.20
CA GLY A 5 -9.20 -0.41 11.37
C GLY A 5 -8.42 -1.70 11.58
N THR A 6 -7.45 -1.67 12.50
CA THR A 6 -6.65 -2.87 12.85
C THR A 6 -7.52 -4.04 13.35
N VAL A 7 -8.51 -3.76 14.21
CA VAL A 7 -9.42 -4.80 14.73
C VAL A 7 -10.32 -5.34 13.61
N ASP A 8 -10.77 -4.48 12.69
CA ASP A 8 -11.53 -4.90 11.52
C ASP A 8 -10.74 -5.92 10.69
N LEU A 9 -9.47 -5.60 10.40
CA LEU A 9 -8.58 -6.47 9.65
C LEU A 9 -8.38 -7.82 10.34
N GLU A 10 -8.18 -7.84 11.65
CA GLU A 10 -7.98 -9.08 12.40
C GLU A 10 -9.23 -9.96 12.42
N VAL A 11 -10.43 -9.37 12.55
CA VAL A 11 -11.70 -10.11 12.45
C VAL A 11 -11.88 -10.70 11.05
N LEU A 12 -11.63 -9.91 10.01
CA LEU A 12 -11.74 -10.38 8.62
C LEU A 12 -10.69 -11.44 8.29
N ASN A 13 -9.46 -11.30 8.80
CA ASN A 13 -8.42 -12.30 8.62
C ASN A 13 -8.76 -13.61 9.34
N LEU A 14 -9.35 -13.56 10.55
CA LEU A 14 -9.87 -14.76 11.21
C LEU A 14 -10.90 -15.48 10.34
N ALA A 15 -11.82 -14.75 9.70
CA ALA A 15 -12.78 -15.34 8.79
C ALA A 15 -12.09 -16.05 7.62
N ILE A 16 -11.05 -15.46 7.03
CA ILE A 16 -10.25 -16.08 5.96
C ILE A 16 -9.55 -17.36 6.44
N GLU A 17 -8.97 -17.34 7.65
CA GLU A 17 -8.33 -18.53 8.26
C GLU A 17 -9.31 -19.67 8.54
N LYS A 18 -10.59 -19.34 8.74
CA LYS A 18 -11.68 -20.30 8.95
C LYS A 18 -12.50 -20.56 7.69
N ASN A 19 -11.87 -20.45 6.51
CA ASN A 19 -12.49 -20.73 5.21
C ASN A 19 -13.74 -19.89 4.89
N GLY A 20 -13.84 -18.70 5.48
CA GLY A 20 -14.87 -17.72 5.20
C GLY A 20 -15.96 -17.57 6.25
N THR A 21 -16.06 -18.49 7.22
CA THR A 21 -17.10 -18.45 8.24
C THR A 21 -16.47 -18.65 9.62
N PHE A 22 -16.90 -17.85 10.59
CA PHE A 22 -16.39 -17.90 11.96
C PHE A 22 -17.51 -17.66 12.97
N ASN A 23 -17.32 -18.10 14.21
CA ASN A 23 -18.28 -17.94 15.30
C ASN A 23 -17.59 -17.50 16.61
N GLU A 24 -18.36 -17.41 17.69
CA GLU A 24 -17.89 -17.03 19.03
C GLU A 24 -16.71 -17.89 19.50
N ASN A 25 -16.79 -19.22 19.36
CA ASN A 25 -15.69 -20.12 19.71
C ASN A 25 -14.40 -19.79 18.92
N ASN A 26 -14.50 -19.38 17.66
CA ASN A 26 -13.32 -18.95 16.90
C ASN A 26 -12.73 -17.64 17.44
N LEU A 27 -13.57 -16.69 17.84
CA LEU A 27 -13.14 -15.41 18.41
C LEU A 27 -12.43 -15.61 19.75
N GLU A 28 -13.01 -16.40 20.66
CA GLU A 28 -12.46 -16.70 21.98
C GLU A 28 -11.11 -17.42 21.92
N ASN A 29 -10.93 -18.30 20.92
CA ASN A 29 -9.70 -19.05 20.73
C ASN A 29 -8.67 -18.33 19.83
N SER A 30 -8.92 -17.07 19.48
CA SER A 30 -8.00 -16.25 18.69
C SER A 30 -7.34 -15.17 19.55
N GLU A 31 -6.34 -14.49 18.99
CA GLU A 31 -5.70 -13.34 19.61
C GLU A 31 -6.66 -12.15 19.79
N LEU A 32 -7.82 -12.13 19.13
CA LEU A 32 -8.81 -11.05 19.25
C LEU A 32 -9.35 -10.92 20.67
N LYS A 33 -9.33 -11.99 21.49
CA LYS A 33 -9.78 -11.96 22.89
C LYS A 33 -9.12 -10.86 23.72
N ARG A 34 -7.90 -10.43 23.34
CA ARG A 34 -7.16 -9.34 24.02
C ARG A 34 -7.86 -7.98 23.95
N PHE A 35 -8.76 -7.78 22.99
CA PHE A 35 -9.52 -6.53 22.85
C PHE A 35 -10.74 -6.45 23.77
N GLY A 36 -11.13 -7.57 24.41
CA GLY A 36 -12.32 -7.66 25.24
C GLY A 36 -13.63 -7.74 24.44
N VAL A 37 -14.66 -8.30 25.08
CA VAL A 37 -15.94 -8.64 24.44
C VAL A 37 -16.62 -7.41 23.83
N GLY A 38 -16.70 -6.29 24.57
CA GLY A 38 -17.37 -5.07 24.08
C GLY A 38 -16.78 -4.55 22.77
N LYS A 39 -15.44 -4.48 22.66
CA LYS A 39 -14.77 -4.00 21.45
C LYS A 39 -14.99 -4.94 20.26
N ILE A 40 -15.03 -6.25 20.49
CA ILE A 40 -15.32 -7.24 19.46
C ILE A 40 -16.76 -7.06 18.96
N LEU A 41 -17.75 -6.93 19.87
CA LEU A 41 -19.14 -6.74 19.50
C LEU A 41 -19.37 -5.45 18.70
N ASP A 42 -18.77 -4.33 19.12
CA ASP A 42 -18.80 -3.07 18.37
C ASP A 42 -18.22 -3.23 16.97
N THR A 43 -17.11 -3.98 16.86
CA THR A 43 -16.44 -4.25 15.58
C THR A 43 -17.31 -5.13 14.68
N LEU A 44 -17.92 -6.18 15.21
CA LEU A 44 -18.84 -7.05 14.46
C LEU A 44 -20.07 -6.29 13.98
N ALA A 45 -20.66 -5.45 14.83
CA ALA A 45 -21.76 -4.58 14.44
C ALA A 45 -21.36 -3.63 13.31
N SER A 46 -20.21 -2.95 13.45
CA SER A 46 -19.68 -2.04 12.43
C SER A 46 -19.35 -2.73 11.11
N LEU A 47 -18.74 -3.92 11.15
CA LEU A 47 -18.45 -4.72 9.96
C LEU A 47 -19.73 -5.18 9.26
N LYS A 48 -20.73 -5.60 10.02
CA LYS A 48 -22.04 -5.99 9.48
C LYS A 48 -22.75 -4.80 8.81
N ASP A 49 -22.77 -3.64 9.46
CA ASP A 49 -23.41 -2.43 8.92
C ASP A 49 -22.71 -1.94 7.64
N ARG A 50 -21.38 -2.07 7.58
CA ARG A 50 -20.59 -1.80 6.37
C ARG A 50 -20.64 -2.93 5.34
N LYS A 51 -21.44 -3.98 5.56
CA LYS A 51 -21.61 -5.16 4.68
C LYS A 51 -20.31 -5.94 4.41
N MET A 52 -19.38 -5.92 5.36
CA MET A 52 -18.12 -6.68 5.30
C MET A 52 -18.29 -8.13 5.80
N ILE A 53 -19.27 -8.34 6.67
CA ILE A 53 -19.70 -9.66 7.15
C ILE A 53 -21.22 -9.78 7.11
N SER A 54 -21.74 -11.01 7.06
CA SER A 54 -23.15 -11.34 7.23
C SER A 54 -23.35 -12.24 8.45
N LEU A 55 -24.44 -12.05 9.19
CA LEU A 55 -24.87 -12.95 10.26
C LEU A 55 -25.73 -14.06 9.66
N ASN A 56 -25.33 -15.30 9.87
CA ASN A 56 -26.03 -16.50 9.43
C ASN A 56 -27.12 -16.89 10.45
N SER A 57 -28.05 -17.76 10.04
CA SER A 57 -29.16 -18.20 10.88
C SER A 57 -28.74 -19.00 12.12
N ASP A 58 -27.56 -19.61 12.08
CA ASP A 58 -26.98 -20.39 13.18
C ASP A 58 -26.16 -19.54 14.17
N GLY A 59 -26.15 -18.22 13.99
CA GLY A 59 -25.37 -17.29 14.83
C GLY A 59 -23.91 -17.13 14.43
N SER A 60 -23.43 -17.84 13.40
CA SER A 60 -22.09 -17.62 12.83
C SER A 60 -22.05 -16.40 11.90
N PHE A 61 -20.85 -15.93 11.59
CA PHE A 61 -20.60 -14.83 10.66
C PHE A 61 -19.85 -15.32 9.43
N SER A 62 -20.24 -14.84 8.25
CA SER A 62 -19.52 -15.09 7.00
C SER A 62 -18.92 -13.81 6.46
N ILE A 63 -17.69 -13.87 5.97
CA ILE A 63 -17.07 -12.75 5.23
C ILE A 63 -17.74 -12.61 3.86
N THR A 64 -18.05 -11.37 3.47
CA THR A 64 -18.68 -11.08 2.18
C THR A 64 -17.66 -10.97 1.05
N ASP A 65 -18.11 -11.11 -0.19
CA ASP A 65 -17.26 -10.89 -1.36
C ASP A 65 -16.69 -9.47 -1.40
N LEU A 66 -17.47 -8.48 -0.96
CA LEU A 66 -17.01 -7.10 -0.81
C LEU A 66 -15.77 -7.00 0.10
N ALA A 67 -15.76 -7.71 1.23
CA ALA A 67 -14.61 -7.71 2.12
C ALA A 67 -13.43 -8.50 1.53
N ARG A 68 -13.71 -9.61 0.83
CA ARG A 68 -12.67 -10.39 0.10
C ARG A 68 -12.00 -9.55 -0.97
N GLU A 69 -12.74 -8.69 -1.67
CA GLU A 69 -12.24 -7.78 -2.69
C GLU A 69 -11.20 -6.77 -2.19
N ILE A 70 -11.15 -6.49 -0.89
CA ILE A 70 -10.21 -5.50 -0.35
C ILE A 70 -8.78 -6.02 -0.40
N LEU A 71 -8.52 -7.23 0.14
CA LEU A 71 -7.16 -7.76 0.30
C LEU A 71 -6.94 -9.14 -0.35
N TRP A 72 -7.99 -9.92 -0.61
CA TRP A 72 -7.86 -11.34 -0.95
C TRP A 72 -8.37 -11.71 -2.35
N SER A 73 -8.99 -10.80 -3.08
CA SER A 73 -9.45 -11.05 -4.45
C SER A 73 -8.30 -11.11 -5.44
N ASN A 74 -8.38 -12.02 -6.42
CA ASN A 74 -7.42 -12.13 -7.51
C ASN A 74 -7.50 -10.96 -8.51
N ASN A 75 -8.58 -10.17 -8.46
CA ASN A 75 -8.76 -8.99 -9.32
C ASN A 75 -7.94 -7.78 -8.86
N VAL A 76 -7.41 -7.82 -7.63
CA VAL A 76 -6.58 -6.76 -7.07
C VAL A 76 -5.10 -7.17 -7.19
N PRO A 77 -4.25 -6.35 -7.82
CA PRO A 77 -2.84 -6.67 -7.95
C PRO A 77 -2.13 -6.66 -6.60
N THR A 78 -1.04 -7.43 -6.52
CA THR A 78 -0.30 -7.66 -5.27
C THR A 78 0.21 -6.37 -4.63
N TRP A 79 0.81 -5.45 -5.41
CA TRP A 79 1.23 -4.14 -4.90
C TRP A 79 0.09 -3.35 -4.21
N ALA A 80 -1.14 -3.44 -4.72
CA ALA A 80 -2.28 -2.70 -4.18
C ALA A 80 -2.74 -3.34 -2.87
N LYS A 81 -2.73 -4.67 -2.78
CA LYS A 81 -2.99 -5.41 -1.53
C LYS A 81 -1.97 -5.05 -0.45
N ILE A 82 -0.69 -4.95 -0.81
CA ILE A 82 0.38 -4.51 0.09
C ILE A 82 0.08 -3.10 0.62
N LEU A 83 -0.18 -2.12 -0.26
CA LEU A 83 -0.47 -0.76 0.18
C LEU A 83 -1.73 -0.68 1.05
N ARG A 84 -2.80 -1.38 0.70
CA ARG A 84 -4.03 -1.44 1.52
C ARG A 84 -3.76 -2.01 2.91
N LEU A 85 -2.97 -3.09 3.01
CA LEU A 85 -2.58 -3.64 4.30
C LEU A 85 -1.74 -2.63 5.11
N LEU A 86 -0.74 -2.02 4.49
CA LEU A 86 0.15 -1.07 5.16
C LEU A 86 -0.55 0.25 5.54
N GLN A 87 -1.64 0.62 4.85
CA GLN A 87 -2.52 1.73 5.24
C GLN A 87 -3.27 1.45 6.55
N ILE A 88 -3.49 0.17 6.89
CA ILE A 88 -4.15 -0.25 8.13
C ILE A 88 -3.12 -0.38 9.26
N LYS A 89 -1.99 -1.04 8.99
CA LYS A 89 -0.93 -1.28 9.99
C LYS A 89 0.44 -1.48 9.34
N SER A 90 1.47 -0.95 9.99
CA SER A 90 2.85 -1.35 9.70
C SER A 90 3.03 -2.84 9.93
N SER A 91 3.82 -3.49 9.07
CA SER A 91 3.92 -4.95 9.05
C SER A 91 5.30 -5.42 8.63
N THR A 92 5.72 -6.57 9.17
CA THR A 92 6.89 -7.31 8.67
C THR A 92 6.55 -8.13 7.43
N ILE A 93 7.55 -8.60 6.69
CA ILE A 93 7.32 -9.48 5.53
C ILE A 93 6.53 -10.74 5.92
N VAL A 94 6.83 -11.33 7.07
CA VAL A 94 6.13 -12.53 7.60
C VAL A 94 4.66 -12.23 7.81
N GLN A 95 4.33 -11.10 8.43
CA GLN A 95 2.94 -10.70 8.64
C GLN A 95 2.21 -10.40 7.32
N ILE A 96 2.89 -9.84 6.33
CA ILE A 96 2.30 -9.56 5.01
C ILE A 96 2.02 -10.89 4.28
N VAL A 97 2.96 -11.84 4.30
CA VAL A 97 2.79 -13.20 3.75
C VAL A 97 1.60 -13.88 4.41
N ASP A 98 1.54 -13.84 5.73
CA ASP A 98 0.48 -14.46 6.50
C ASP A 98 -0.87 -13.83 6.12
N ILE A 99 -1.03 -12.52 6.24
CA ILE A 99 -2.33 -11.88 6.01
C ILE A 99 -2.78 -12.00 4.55
N LEU A 100 -1.90 -11.75 3.59
CA LEU A 100 -2.29 -11.74 2.17
C LEU A 100 -2.36 -13.14 1.55
N ARG A 101 -1.79 -14.15 2.20
CA ARG A 101 -1.66 -15.54 1.67
C ARG A 101 -0.94 -15.57 0.31
N ILE A 102 0.06 -14.71 0.15
CA ILE A 102 0.90 -14.62 -1.06
C ILE A 102 2.31 -15.06 -0.67
N SER A 103 2.99 -15.82 -1.54
CA SER A 103 4.35 -16.26 -1.29
C SER A 103 5.31 -15.08 -1.12
N GLU A 104 6.30 -15.25 -0.24
CA GLU A 104 7.30 -14.23 0.06
C GLU A 104 8.00 -13.73 -1.20
N ASP A 105 8.39 -14.63 -2.12
CA ASP A 105 9.10 -14.28 -3.36
C ASP A 105 8.35 -13.23 -4.19
N LYS A 106 7.02 -13.38 -4.32
CA LYS A 106 6.17 -12.43 -5.06
C LYS A 106 6.02 -11.11 -4.32
N LEU A 107 5.96 -11.14 -2.99
CA LEU A 107 5.82 -9.95 -2.17
C LEU A 107 7.10 -9.12 -2.13
N VAL A 108 8.26 -9.76 -2.09
CA VAL A 108 9.57 -9.08 -2.06
C VAL A 108 9.78 -8.24 -3.31
N GLU A 109 9.43 -8.75 -4.49
CA GLU A 109 9.56 -8.02 -5.75
C GLU A 109 8.71 -6.74 -5.75
N ASP A 110 7.43 -6.84 -5.38
CA ASP A 110 6.53 -5.70 -5.34
C ASP A 110 6.87 -4.73 -4.19
N LEU A 111 7.31 -5.22 -3.03
CA LEU A 111 7.77 -4.36 -1.94
C LEU A 111 9.00 -3.54 -2.34
N GLU A 112 9.95 -4.13 -3.07
CA GLU A 112 11.09 -3.38 -3.58
C GLU A 112 10.68 -2.34 -4.63
N LYS A 113 9.73 -2.66 -5.52
CA LYS A 113 9.15 -1.68 -6.47
C LYS A 113 8.48 -0.52 -5.74
N LEU A 114 7.66 -0.82 -4.73
CA LEU A 114 6.99 0.18 -3.89
C LEU A 114 8.00 1.05 -3.13
N ARG A 115 9.05 0.45 -2.57
CA ARG A 115 10.12 1.15 -1.85
C ARG A 115 10.91 2.09 -2.75
N LYS A 116 11.34 1.62 -3.94
CA LYS A 116 12.06 2.44 -4.93
C LYS A 116 11.24 3.64 -5.40
N ASN A 117 9.92 3.50 -5.44
CA ASN A 117 8.99 4.57 -5.80
C ASN A 117 8.52 5.42 -4.61
N GLN A 118 9.13 5.27 -3.43
CA GLN A 118 8.80 6.04 -2.23
C GLN A 118 7.35 5.88 -1.76
N PHE A 119 6.69 4.77 -2.09
CA PHE A 119 5.35 4.47 -1.57
C PHE A 119 5.40 3.78 -0.20
N VAL A 120 6.51 3.11 0.10
CA VAL A 120 6.72 2.35 1.33
C VAL A 120 8.12 2.64 1.87
N LEU A 121 8.21 2.86 3.17
CA LEU A 121 9.45 2.90 3.92
C LEU A 121 9.73 1.52 4.52
N MET A 122 10.99 1.09 4.47
CA MET A 122 11.48 -0.06 5.21
C MET A 122 12.39 0.42 6.33
N SER A 123 12.03 0.11 7.58
CA SER A 123 12.84 0.42 8.77
C SER A 123 13.26 -0.87 9.48
N PRO A 124 14.54 -1.03 9.83
CA PRO A 124 14.98 -2.12 10.69
C PRO A 124 14.57 -1.82 12.14
N GLN A 125 13.83 -2.73 12.78
CA GLN A 125 13.41 -2.63 14.17
C GLN A 125 13.94 -3.82 14.98
N ARG A 126 14.20 -3.60 16.28
CA ARG A 126 14.52 -4.69 17.21
C ARG A 126 13.24 -5.17 17.88
N ILE A 127 12.86 -6.41 17.59
CA ILE A 127 11.73 -7.10 18.22
C ILE A 127 12.27 -8.39 18.81
N GLU A 128 12.09 -8.60 20.12
CA GLU A 128 12.59 -9.80 20.84
C GLU A 128 14.07 -10.09 20.53
N ASP A 129 14.92 -9.05 20.61
CA ASP A 129 16.36 -9.07 20.31
C ASP A 129 16.77 -9.44 18.88
N LYS A 130 15.81 -9.63 17.97
CA LYS A 130 16.06 -9.86 16.54
C LYS A 130 15.86 -8.57 15.75
N LEU A 131 16.74 -8.36 14.76
CA LEU A 131 16.57 -7.28 13.80
C LEU A 131 15.60 -7.73 12.71
N VAL A 132 14.45 -7.06 12.61
CA VAL A 132 13.39 -7.36 11.66
C VAL A 132 13.08 -6.14 10.81
N LYS A 133 12.82 -6.38 9.52
CA LYS A 133 12.39 -5.33 8.59
C LYS A 133 10.89 -5.08 8.77
N VAL A 134 10.54 -3.84 9.11
CA VAL A 134 9.15 -3.37 9.21
C VAL A 134 8.89 -2.43 8.06
N TYR A 135 7.75 -2.62 7.40
CA TYR A 135 7.30 -1.82 6.28
C TYR A 135 6.16 -0.91 6.71
N GLU A 136 6.23 0.35 6.27
CA GLU A 136 5.28 1.41 6.58
C GLU A 136 4.90 2.13 5.29
N ILE A 137 3.61 2.42 5.12
CA ILE A 137 3.17 3.20 3.96
C ILE A 137 3.58 4.66 4.12
N LEU A 138 4.06 5.27 3.03
CA LEU A 138 4.37 6.70 2.96
C LEU A 138 3.16 7.48 2.40
N PRO A 139 3.09 8.81 2.59
CA PRO A 139 2.00 9.63 2.06
C PRO A 139 1.74 9.42 0.57
N GLU A 140 2.79 9.28 -0.24
CA GLU A 140 2.71 8.98 -1.66
C GLU A 140 2.00 7.65 -1.95
N GLY A 141 2.24 6.64 -1.11
CA GLY A 141 1.58 5.35 -1.21
C GLY A 141 0.09 5.45 -0.87
N VAL A 142 -0.26 6.26 0.14
CA VAL A 142 -1.65 6.56 0.52
C VAL A 142 -2.39 7.25 -0.63
N ASP A 143 -1.82 8.32 -1.16
CA ASP A 143 -2.38 9.04 -2.30
C ASP A 143 -2.56 8.12 -3.51
N LYS A 144 -1.58 7.25 -3.75
CA LYS A 144 -1.61 6.32 -4.88
C LYS A 144 -2.75 5.32 -4.74
N ILE A 145 -2.91 4.69 -3.58
CA ILE A 145 -3.96 3.69 -3.38
C ILE A 145 -5.35 4.33 -3.37
N ASP A 146 -5.50 5.53 -2.81
CA ASP A 146 -6.78 6.24 -2.76
C ASP A 146 -7.25 6.62 -4.18
N ARG A 147 -6.33 6.97 -5.09
CA ARG A 147 -6.65 7.25 -6.51
C ARG A 147 -7.11 6.03 -7.31
N THR A 148 -6.76 4.81 -6.90
CA THR A 148 -7.18 3.58 -7.63
C THR A 148 -8.69 3.38 -7.67
N GLU A 149 -9.43 4.04 -6.78
CA GLU A 149 -10.90 4.01 -6.79
C GLU A 149 -11.51 4.70 -8.01
N ILE A 150 -10.77 5.65 -8.59
CA ILE A 150 -11.17 6.42 -9.77
C ILE A 150 -10.40 5.92 -10.99
N ASP A 151 -9.09 5.77 -10.85
CA ASP A 151 -8.17 5.54 -11.97
C ASP A 151 -7.96 4.05 -12.30
N GLY A 152 -8.52 3.14 -11.48
CA GLY A 152 -8.23 1.70 -11.57
C GLY A 152 -6.79 1.35 -11.19
N PHE A 153 -6.40 0.11 -11.49
CA PHE A 153 -5.08 -0.43 -11.13
C PHE A 153 -4.03 -0.34 -12.24
N ASP A 154 -4.44 -0.08 -13.49
CA ASP A 154 -3.58 -0.19 -14.67
C ASP A 154 -2.58 0.99 -14.80
N ASN A 155 -2.81 2.07 -14.06
CA ASN A 155 -2.04 3.32 -14.16
C ASN A 155 -0.76 3.33 -13.30
N ILE A 156 -0.02 2.21 -13.22
CA ILE A 156 1.30 2.21 -12.56
C ILE A 156 2.42 2.04 -13.57
N ASN A 157 3.08 3.16 -13.86
CA ASN A 157 4.46 3.15 -14.36
C ASN A 157 5.42 3.14 -13.17
N PHE A 158 5.83 1.95 -12.72
CA PHE A 158 6.90 1.80 -11.72
C PHE A 158 8.28 2.25 -12.25
N ASP A 159 8.40 2.44 -13.57
CA ASP A 159 9.65 2.74 -14.28
C ASP A 159 9.97 4.23 -14.41
N LYS A 160 9.03 5.14 -14.14
CA LYS A 160 9.34 6.58 -14.09
C LYS A 160 9.57 6.97 -12.65
N SER A 161 10.77 6.69 -12.15
CA SER A 161 11.18 7.16 -10.82
C SER A 161 10.80 8.65 -10.69
N LYS A 162 9.97 8.96 -9.69
CA LYS A 162 9.57 10.31 -9.29
C LYS A 162 10.76 11.31 -9.33
N PRO A 163 11.98 10.95 -8.88
CA PRO A 163 13.15 11.83 -9.01
C PRO A 163 13.52 12.18 -10.45
N VAL A 164 13.45 11.27 -11.43
CA VAL A 164 13.76 11.61 -12.82
C VAL A 164 12.76 12.64 -13.36
N ARG A 165 11.46 12.51 -13.05
CA ARG A 165 10.45 13.46 -13.51
C ARG A 165 10.60 14.85 -12.87
N GLU A 166 10.92 14.90 -11.58
CA GLU A 166 11.21 16.14 -10.85
C GLU A 166 12.52 16.79 -11.34
N ILE A 167 13.57 16.01 -11.59
CA ILE A 167 14.81 16.51 -12.20
C ILE A 167 14.54 17.06 -13.59
N LEU A 168 13.73 16.37 -14.41
CA LEU A 168 13.33 16.86 -15.73
C LEU A 168 12.53 18.16 -15.65
N SER A 169 11.67 18.35 -14.63
CA SER A 169 10.94 19.61 -14.45
C SER A 169 11.88 20.75 -14.05
N LEU A 170 12.80 20.51 -13.10
CA LEU A 170 13.82 21.49 -12.70
C LEU A 170 14.74 21.88 -13.87
N VAL A 171 15.15 20.91 -14.70
CA VAL A 171 15.94 21.18 -15.91
C VAL A 171 15.16 22.09 -16.88
N ASN A 172 13.87 21.84 -17.08
CA ASN A 172 13.04 22.68 -17.96
C ASN A 172 12.82 24.10 -17.38
N GLU A 173 12.72 24.25 -16.06
CA GLU A 173 12.64 25.55 -15.39
C GLU A 173 13.94 26.35 -15.58
N ILE A 174 15.10 25.72 -15.37
CA ILE A 174 16.41 26.35 -15.61
C ILE A 174 16.56 26.79 -17.06
N VAL A 175 16.10 25.98 -18.03
CA VAL A 175 16.14 26.37 -19.47
C VAL A 175 15.31 27.63 -19.73
N LYS A 176 14.14 27.76 -19.09
CA LYS A 176 13.31 28.98 -19.20
C LYS A 176 14.00 30.19 -18.58
N GLU A 177 14.54 30.06 -17.37
CA GLU A 177 15.25 31.15 -16.69
C GLU A 177 16.47 31.64 -17.49
N ILE A 178 17.21 30.72 -18.13
CA ILE A 178 18.34 31.07 -19.01
C ILE A 178 17.85 31.81 -20.26
N HIS A 179 16.75 31.35 -20.87
CA HIS A 179 16.18 31.99 -22.04
C HIS A 179 15.84 33.46 -21.74
N ASP A 180 15.24 33.72 -20.57
CA ASP A 180 14.80 35.04 -20.13
C ASP A 180 15.93 35.92 -19.54
N SER A 181 17.12 35.34 -19.31
CA SER A 181 18.28 36.08 -18.78
C SER A 181 18.92 37.04 -19.79
N GLN A 182 19.57 38.11 -19.31
CA GLN A 182 20.35 39.05 -20.13
C GLN A 182 21.78 38.53 -20.43
N MET A 183 21.92 37.24 -20.72
CA MET A 183 23.20 36.61 -21.05
C MET A 183 23.49 36.64 -22.55
N ASP A 184 24.78 36.56 -22.89
CA ASP A 184 25.26 36.43 -24.26
C ASP A 184 24.69 35.15 -24.93
N GLN A 185 24.20 35.26 -26.16
CA GLN A 185 23.50 34.17 -26.86
C GLN A 185 24.38 32.92 -26.98
N SER A 186 25.66 33.13 -27.27
CA SER A 186 26.67 32.07 -27.34
C SER A 186 26.78 31.24 -26.04
N LYS A 187 26.58 31.89 -24.88
CA LYS A 187 26.59 31.21 -23.57
C LYS A 187 25.27 30.51 -23.28
N LYS A 188 24.13 31.09 -23.69
CA LYS A 188 22.81 30.47 -23.56
C LYS A 188 22.75 29.15 -24.34
N ASP A 189 23.25 29.15 -25.57
CA ASP A 189 23.27 27.98 -26.43
C ASP A 189 24.14 26.87 -25.82
N SER A 190 25.33 27.21 -25.31
CA SER A 190 26.23 26.26 -24.65
C SER A 190 25.62 25.62 -23.40
N ILE A 191 24.91 26.39 -22.56
CA ILE A 191 24.27 25.84 -21.35
C ILE A 191 23.06 24.98 -21.73
N SER A 192 22.25 25.43 -22.69
CA SER A 192 21.08 24.67 -23.17
C SER A 192 21.48 23.33 -23.76
N GLU A 193 22.59 23.27 -24.52
CA GLU A 193 23.13 22.03 -25.06
C GLU A 193 23.58 21.06 -23.96
N LYS A 194 24.21 21.57 -22.89
CA LYS A 194 24.61 20.75 -21.73
C LYS A 194 23.40 20.21 -20.96
N LEU A 195 22.36 21.03 -20.79
CA LEU A 195 21.11 20.63 -20.14
C LEU A 195 20.33 19.61 -20.98
N SER A 196 20.34 19.75 -22.30
CA SER A 196 19.75 18.75 -23.21
C SER A 196 20.46 17.41 -23.10
N LYS A 197 21.80 17.39 -23.09
CA LYS A 197 22.58 16.15 -22.89
C LYS A 197 22.32 15.49 -21.54
N LEU A 198 22.04 16.27 -20.50
CA LEU A 198 21.62 15.77 -19.19
C LEU A 198 20.22 15.15 -19.27
N LYS A 199 19.29 15.81 -19.97
CA LYS A 199 17.93 15.30 -20.22
C LYS A 199 17.95 13.95 -20.93
N ASP A 200 18.72 13.84 -21.99
CA ASP A 200 18.86 12.62 -22.79
C ASP A 200 19.42 11.46 -21.95
N LYS A 201 20.33 11.74 -21.00
CA LYS A 201 20.87 10.73 -20.09
C LYS A 201 19.90 10.28 -18.99
N LEU A 202 18.89 11.09 -18.70
CA LEU A 202 17.88 10.81 -17.68
C LEU A 202 16.65 10.10 -18.25
N GLU A 203 16.43 10.17 -19.57
CA GLU A 203 15.35 9.48 -20.28
C GLU A 203 15.74 8.06 -20.79
N ILE A 204 16.98 7.60 -20.54
CA ILE A 204 17.51 6.26 -20.87
C ILE A 204 17.25 5.27 -19.74
#